data_AF-A0A8J2QHL8-F1
#
_entry.id   AF-A0A8J2QHL8-F1
#
_cell.length_a   1.000
_cell.length_b   1.000
_cell.length_c   1.000
_cell.angle_alpha   90.00
_cell.angle_beta   90.00
_cell.angle_gamma   90.00
#
_symmetry.space_group_name_H-M   'P 1'
#
loop_
_entity.id
_entity.type
_entity.pdbx_description
1 polymer ?
#
loop_
_entity_poly.entity_id
_entity_poly.type
_entity_poly.pdbx_seq_one_letter_code
_entity_poly.pdbx_strand_id
1 'polypeptide(L)'
;MADEDDEGGFGGLYEDGHWVWDEETEGLVFVSDLPPKQVEIIQIPTKAPTGTIDFRDDVDLIEQIRFRRRYQRKLKPGQADVITVQDVKDIALFTAPVNILSPVLINMLHLPTTERFIRALVLCCQYYLQIANEMADRIIKLESKVRTPQCEIVESEFRDNLSDLRLLVAKEYSTMLIGGGDTKKFHHMGPQKKRRSLSDKDARFFETLLRMCVQIVWLALGRKAFNQIELEVNRMFKSEIFNAVEHTLKTGYISKMVKEERQVLLGKCVRQDKKLNTRSPLMNEVFCHRQIDYRMMGLGVIKCQQYVVCCNENSVNPRILYMLQAVAGPEEKLSELGIVLGIIGMPRNVFDTMLRPLPTGGDTTKSRASVSTQSYGSNKSAVSAGSRKSQLFLPTLYPNIVLPAKESELTYFPSQFSDETEVIRPCSETQRRRWQNRLQRLLHPH
;
A
#
# COMPACT_ATOMS: atom_id res chain seq x y z
N MET A 1 -38.40 -7.40 -12.31
CA MET A 1 -39.62 -6.69 -12.76
C MET A 1 -39.81 -5.52 -11.84
N ALA A 2 -39.74 -4.31 -12.40
CA ALA A 2 -40.01 -2.99 -11.83
C ALA A 2 -39.24 -2.58 -10.57
N ASP A 3 -38.16 -1.82 -10.78
CA ASP A 3 -37.95 -0.46 -10.22
C ASP A 3 -36.53 -0.02 -10.59
N GLU A 4 -36.32 0.13 -11.90
CA GLU A 4 -35.24 0.91 -12.47
C GLU A 4 -35.91 2.17 -13.02
N ASP A 5 -36.04 3.19 -12.18
CA ASP A 5 -36.25 4.60 -12.54
C ASP A 5 -36.54 5.36 -11.23
N ASP A 6 -35.51 5.96 -10.61
CA ASP A 6 -35.60 7.38 -10.23
C ASP A 6 -34.31 7.95 -9.63
N GLU A 7 -34.09 9.23 -9.97
CA GLU A 7 -33.19 10.20 -9.35
C GLU A 7 -31.66 10.07 -9.63
N GLY A 8 -31.33 10.19 -10.91
CA GLY A 8 -30.24 11.10 -11.33
C GLY A 8 -30.68 12.56 -11.14
N GLY A 9 -29.73 13.46 -10.84
CA GLY A 9 -30.04 14.81 -10.36
C GLY A 9 -30.92 15.66 -11.29
N PHE A 10 -31.60 16.63 -10.68
CA PHE A 10 -32.26 17.78 -11.31
C PHE A 10 -31.47 18.26 -12.55
N GLY A 11 -32.10 18.15 -13.71
CA GLY A 11 -31.48 18.18 -15.03
C GLY A 11 -32.17 17.16 -15.94
N GLY A 12 -33.42 17.41 -16.32
CA GLY A 12 -34.16 16.55 -17.26
C GLY A 12 -33.38 16.37 -18.57
N LEU A 13 -33.49 15.20 -19.21
CA LEU A 13 -32.77 14.83 -20.45
C LEU A 13 -32.99 15.85 -21.61
N TYR A 14 -33.97 16.73 -21.46
CA TYR A 14 -34.39 17.74 -22.43
C TYR A 14 -34.45 19.17 -21.87
N GLU A 15 -33.89 19.42 -20.68
CA GLU A 15 -33.72 20.79 -20.19
C GLU A 15 -32.57 21.40 -20.99
N ASP A 16 -32.86 22.48 -21.75
CA ASP A 16 -31.92 23.23 -22.61
C ASP A 16 -31.70 22.66 -24.03
N GLY A 17 -32.80 22.39 -24.74
CA GLY A 17 -32.80 22.16 -26.19
C GLY A 17 -34.18 22.26 -26.83
N HIS A 18 -34.24 22.14 -28.15
CA HIS A 18 -35.46 22.20 -28.95
C HIS A 18 -35.54 21.02 -29.94
N TRP A 19 -36.76 20.66 -30.34
CA TRP A 19 -36.99 19.61 -31.33
C TRP A 19 -37.07 20.22 -32.73
N VAL A 20 -36.30 19.65 -33.67
CA VAL A 20 -36.32 20.04 -35.07
C VAL A 20 -36.77 18.86 -35.91
N TRP A 21 -37.60 19.12 -36.90
CA TRP A 21 -37.93 18.13 -37.92
C TRP A 21 -36.74 17.96 -38.85
N ASP A 22 -36.17 16.76 -38.86
CA ASP A 22 -35.09 16.40 -39.76
C ASP A 22 -35.67 15.67 -40.98
N GLU A 23 -35.52 16.28 -42.15
CA GLU A 23 -36.01 15.72 -43.42
C GLU A 23 -35.23 14.48 -43.85
N GLU A 24 -34.00 14.29 -43.39
CA GLU A 24 -33.15 13.15 -43.79
C GLU A 24 -33.50 11.88 -43.02
N THR A 25 -33.98 12.04 -41.77
CA THR A 25 -34.41 10.93 -40.91
C THR A 25 -35.93 10.78 -40.81
N GLU A 26 -36.69 11.63 -41.51
CA GLU A 26 -38.16 11.75 -41.44
C GLU A 26 -38.69 11.75 -39.99
N GLY A 27 -38.03 12.49 -39.11
CA GLY A 27 -38.29 12.41 -37.67
C GLY A 27 -37.98 13.68 -36.89
N LEU A 28 -38.56 13.77 -35.70
CA LEU A 28 -38.22 14.81 -34.73
C LEU A 28 -36.91 14.43 -34.03
N VAL A 29 -35.90 15.29 -34.17
CA VAL A 29 -34.59 15.16 -33.53
C VAL A 29 -34.42 16.26 -32.50
N PHE A 30 -33.96 15.90 -31.29
CA PHE A 30 -33.69 16.85 -30.22
C PHE A 30 -32.31 17.49 -30.40
N VAL A 31 -32.26 18.82 -30.43
CA VAL A 31 -31.06 19.63 -30.58
C VAL A 31 -30.82 20.39 -29.28
N SER A 32 -29.69 20.15 -28.61
CA SER A 32 -29.35 20.88 -27.38
C SER A 32 -28.83 22.29 -27.69
N ASP A 33 -29.29 23.28 -26.94
CA ASP A 33 -28.88 24.69 -27.04
C ASP A 33 -27.61 24.99 -26.21
N LEU A 34 -27.13 24.00 -25.44
CA LEU A 34 -25.88 24.11 -24.69
C LEU A 34 -24.68 24.03 -25.64
N PRO A 35 -23.65 24.88 -25.45
CA PRO A 35 -22.42 24.74 -26.22
C PRO A 35 -21.86 23.31 -26.02
N PRO A 36 -21.39 22.65 -27.09
CA PRO A 36 -20.92 21.28 -27.00
C PRO A 36 -19.85 21.20 -25.93
N LYS A 37 -20.13 20.43 -24.87
CA LYS A 37 -19.20 20.21 -23.77
C LYS A 37 -17.92 19.68 -24.40
N GLN A 38 -16.83 20.44 -24.29
CA GLN A 38 -15.55 19.99 -24.82
C GLN A 38 -15.23 18.66 -24.16
N VAL A 39 -15.36 17.58 -24.92
CA VAL A 39 -14.90 16.26 -24.51
C VAL A 39 -13.38 16.35 -24.53
N GLU A 40 -12.79 16.82 -23.43
CA GLU A 40 -11.37 16.67 -23.19
C GLU A 40 -11.11 15.16 -23.12
N ILE A 41 -10.74 14.58 -24.26
CA ILE A 41 -10.21 13.23 -24.32
C ILE A 41 -9.01 13.24 -23.37
N ILE A 42 -9.13 12.56 -22.23
CA ILE A 42 -8.06 12.44 -21.25
C ILE A 42 -6.88 11.75 -21.94
N GLN A 43 -5.95 12.54 -22.45
CA GLN A 43 -4.73 12.01 -23.07
C GLN A 43 -3.88 11.44 -21.95
N ILE A 44 -3.82 10.12 -21.87
CA ILE A 44 -2.87 9.43 -21.00
C ILE A 44 -1.47 9.80 -21.51
N PRO A 45 -0.61 10.46 -20.70
CA PRO A 45 0.71 10.87 -21.17
C PRO A 45 1.52 9.67 -21.68
N THR A 46 2.40 9.85 -22.65
CA THR A 46 3.23 8.75 -23.18
C THR A 46 4.45 8.44 -22.29
N LYS A 47 4.97 9.44 -21.57
CA LYS A 47 6.14 9.28 -20.68
C LYS A 47 5.75 8.76 -19.29
N ALA A 48 6.61 7.98 -18.63
CA ALA A 48 6.38 7.53 -17.27
C ALA A 48 6.15 8.74 -16.33
N PRO A 49 5.16 8.69 -15.41
CA PRO A 49 4.92 9.80 -14.50
C PRO A 49 6.00 9.81 -13.42
N THR A 50 7.07 10.57 -13.68
CA THR A 50 8.19 10.77 -12.73
C THR A 50 8.02 12.00 -11.84
N GLY A 51 6.95 12.79 -12.05
CA GLY A 51 6.62 13.96 -11.23
C GLY A 51 5.69 13.65 -10.04
N THR A 52 5.37 14.67 -9.25
CA THR A 52 4.41 14.59 -8.14
C THR A 52 3.01 14.27 -8.68
N ILE A 53 2.59 13.01 -8.51
CA ILE A 53 1.21 12.60 -8.73
C ILE A 53 0.45 12.86 -7.44
N ASP A 54 -0.58 13.69 -7.48
CA ASP A 54 -1.40 14.02 -6.31
C ASP A 54 -2.69 13.20 -6.30
N PHE A 55 -2.94 12.52 -5.19
CA PHE A 55 -4.20 11.84 -4.92
C PHE A 55 -5.17 12.83 -4.30
N ARG A 56 -6.46 12.67 -4.58
CA ARG A 56 -7.49 13.53 -3.97
C ARG A 56 -7.65 13.18 -2.49
N ASP A 57 -7.21 14.06 -1.61
CA ASP A 57 -7.34 13.89 -0.16
C ASP A 57 -8.68 14.40 0.39
N ASP A 58 -9.22 15.45 -0.23
CA ASP A 58 -10.49 16.08 0.12
C ASP A 58 -11.59 15.61 -0.84
N VAL A 59 -12.23 14.49 -0.47
CA VAL A 59 -13.40 13.95 -1.16
C VAL A 59 -14.65 14.56 -0.52
N ASP A 60 -15.46 15.27 -1.31
CA ASP A 60 -16.69 15.88 -0.82
C ASP A 60 -17.73 14.84 -0.36
N LEU A 61 -18.76 15.28 0.35
CA LEU A 61 -19.78 14.40 0.92
C LEU A 61 -20.56 13.63 -0.17
N ILE A 62 -20.79 14.25 -1.33
CA ILE A 62 -21.54 13.65 -2.44
C ILE A 62 -20.74 12.50 -3.07
N GLU A 63 -19.44 12.72 -3.29
CA GLU A 63 -18.49 11.72 -3.76
C GLU A 63 -18.29 10.60 -2.74
N GLN A 64 -18.26 10.91 -1.44
CA GLN A 64 -18.23 9.89 -0.39
C GLN A 64 -19.51 9.03 -0.40
N ILE A 65 -20.69 9.64 -0.53
CA ILE A 65 -21.96 8.91 -0.69
C ILE A 65 -21.91 8.03 -1.94
N ARG A 66 -21.40 8.55 -3.06
CA ARG A 66 -21.22 7.80 -4.31
C ARG A 66 -20.26 6.63 -4.13
N PHE A 67 -19.15 6.82 -3.43
CA PHE A 67 -18.19 5.77 -3.09
C PHE A 67 -18.83 4.68 -2.24
N ARG A 68 -19.49 5.06 -1.14
CA ARG A 68 -20.20 4.14 -0.26
C ARG A 68 -21.25 3.32 -1.01
N ARG A 69 -22.02 3.95 -1.90
CA ARG A 69 -23.06 3.27 -2.68
C ARG A 69 -22.46 2.32 -3.72
N ARG A 70 -21.53 2.81 -4.54
CA ARG A 70 -21.10 2.12 -5.76
C ARG A 70 -19.84 1.30 -5.61
N TYR A 71 -18.86 1.71 -4.80
CA TYR A 71 -17.49 1.17 -4.81
C TYR A 71 -17.11 0.44 -3.53
N GLN A 72 -17.56 0.90 -2.37
CA GLN A 72 -17.25 0.25 -1.09
C GLN A 72 -17.70 -1.22 -1.09
N ARG A 73 -16.84 -2.09 -0.54
CA ARG A 73 -17.11 -3.52 -0.40
C ARG A 73 -18.37 -3.74 0.43
N LYS A 74 -19.29 -4.53 -0.14
CA LYS A 74 -20.52 -4.96 0.54
C LYS A 74 -20.27 -6.29 1.25
N LEU A 75 -20.75 -6.39 2.49
CA LEU A 75 -20.65 -7.61 3.28
C LEU A 75 -21.76 -8.57 2.90
N LYS A 76 -21.43 -9.85 2.80
CA LYS A 76 -22.43 -10.92 2.75
C LYS A 76 -22.83 -11.31 4.17
N PRO A 77 -24.03 -11.87 4.40
CA PRO A 77 -24.41 -12.43 5.70
C PRO A 77 -23.34 -13.39 6.23
N GLY A 78 -22.96 -13.22 7.49
CA GLY A 78 -21.93 -14.03 8.16
C GLY A 78 -20.48 -13.61 7.92
N GLN A 79 -20.21 -12.57 7.10
CA GLN A 79 -18.85 -12.04 6.95
C GLN A 79 -18.52 -11.02 8.06
N ALA A 80 -17.30 -11.11 8.60
CA ALA A 80 -16.81 -10.14 9.57
C ALA A 80 -16.71 -8.72 8.97
N ASP A 81 -17.21 -7.73 9.71
CA ASP A 81 -17.12 -6.32 9.34
C ASP A 81 -15.78 -5.71 9.78
N VAL A 82 -14.71 -6.19 9.17
CA VAL A 82 -13.34 -5.69 9.36
C VAL A 82 -12.84 -4.95 8.13
N ILE A 83 -11.88 -4.06 8.33
CA ILE A 83 -11.15 -3.41 7.23
C ILE A 83 -10.21 -4.42 6.60
N THR A 84 -10.31 -4.57 5.28
CA THR A 84 -9.44 -5.43 4.49
C THR A 84 -8.52 -4.63 3.58
N VAL A 85 -7.47 -5.27 3.06
CA VAL A 85 -6.62 -4.68 2.01
C VAL A 85 -7.45 -4.23 0.81
N GLN A 86 -8.55 -4.93 0.50
CA GLN A 86 -9.47 -4.52 -0.55
C GLN A 86 -10.11 -3.15 -0.27
N ASP A 87 -10.52 -2.88 0.97
CA ASP A 87 -11.13 -1.59 1.34
C ASP A 87 -10.14 -0.43 1.16
N VAL A 88 -8.87 -0.66 1.52
CA VAL A 88 -7.79 0.33 1.34
C VAL A 88 -7.47 0.56 -0.14
N LYS A 89 -7.39 -0.52 -0.95
CA LYS A 89 -7.21 -0.43 -2.41
C LYS A 89 -8.36 0.32 -3.07
N ASP A 90 -9.59 0.06 -2.65
CA ASP A 90 -10.79 0.70 -3.20
C ASP A 90 -10.72 2.22 -3.02
N ILE A 91 -10.31 2.70 -1.84
CA ILE A 91 -10.09 4.14 -1.61
C ILE A 91 -8.95 4.68 -2.46
N ALA A 92 -7.80 4.00 -2.49
CA ALA A 92 -6.66 4.43 -3.29
C ALA A 92 -7.04 4.59 -4.78
N LEU A 93 -7.76 3.63 -5.34
CA LEU A 93 -8.28 3.67 -6.72
C LEU A 93 -9.33 4.76 -6.95
N PHE A 94 -10.15 5.06 -5.94
CA PHE A 94 -11.13 6.12 -6.00
C PHE A 94 -10.50 7.51 -6.08
N THR A 95 -9.47 7.73 -5.27
CA THR A 95 -8.75 9.00 -5.12
C THR A 95 -7.63 9.20 -6.15
N ALA A 96 -7.24 8.13 -6.85
CA ALA A 96 -6.20 8.17 -7.87
C ALA A 96 -6.59 9.07 -9.06
N PRO A 97 -5.64 9.84 -9.61
CA PRO A 97 -5.87 10.59 -10.84
C PRO A 97 -6.02 9.63 -12.04
N VAL A 98 -6.88 10.00 -12.99
CA VAL A 98 -7.29 9.10 -14.08
C VAL A 98 -6.11 8.72 -14.99
N ASN A 99 -5.15 9.63 -15.17
CA ASN A 99 -3.97 9.46 -16.03
C ASN A 99 -3.00 8.35 -15.59
N ILE A 100 -3.04 7.94 -14.31
CA ILE A 100 -2.24 6.82 -13.80
C ILE A 100 -3.03 5.51 -13.80
N LEU A 101 -4.35 5.56 -13.92
CA LEU A 101 -5.16 4.36 -13.95
C LEU A 101 -5.03 3.63 -15.28
N SER A 102 -4.94 2.31 -15.23
CA SER A 102 -4.96 1.47 -16.42
C SER A 102 -5.61 0.12 -16.11
N PRO A 103 -6.14 -0.60 -17.12
CA PRO A 103 -6.67 -1.93 -16.92
C PRO A 103 -5.62 -2.89 -16.36
N VAL A 104 -4.36 -2.72 -16.76
CA VAL A 104 -3.22 -3.53 -16.28
C VAL A 104 -3.00 -3.31 -14.79
N LEU A 105 -2.96 -2.06 -14.34
CA LEU A 105 -2.81 -1.71 -12.93
C LEU A 105 -3.95 -2.29 -12.07
N ILE A 106 -5.21 -2.08 -12.49
CA ILE A 106 -6.37 -2.61 -11.77
C ILE A 106 -6.30 -4.13 -11.68
N ASN A 107 -5.96 -4.81 -12.78
CA ASN A 107 -5.82 -6.26 -12.77
C ASN A 107 -4.68 -6.73 -11.86
N MET A 108 -3.53 -6.03 -11.85
CA MET A 108 -2.40 -6.38 -10.99
C MET A 108 -2.75 -6.22 -9.51
N LEU A 109 -3.39 -5.11 -9.13
CA LEU A 109 -3.83 -4.86 -7.75
C LEU A 109 -4.85 -5.89 -7.22
N HIS A 110 -5.46 -6.68 -8.10
CA HIS A 110 -6.41 -7.74 -7.75
C HIS A 110 -5.83 -9.14 -8.03
N LEU A 111 -4.53 -9.32 -7.78
CA LEU A 111 -3.85 -10.61 -7.75
C LEU A 111 -3.47 -10.99 -6.32
N PRO A 112 -3.62 -12.27 -5.92
CA PRO A 112 -3.14 -12.76 -4.63
C PRO A 112 -1.69 -12.40 -4.33
N THR A 113 -0.79 -12.50 -5.31
CA THR A 113 0.62 -12.12 -5.13
C THR A 113 0.78 -10.62 -4.82
N THR A 114 -0.02 -9.76 -5.44
CA THR A 114 0.03 -8.32 -5.15
C THR A 114 -0.59 -7.97 -3.80
N GLU A 115 -1.60 -8.71 -3.33
CA GLU A 115 -2.11 -8.54 -1.96
C GLU A 115 -1.06 -8.94 -0.91
N ARG A 116 -0.37 -10.07 -1.09
CA ARG A 116 0.75 -10.45 -0.20
C ARG A 116 1.85 -9.40 -0.22
N PHE A 117 2.22 -8.91 -1.40
CA PHE A 117 3.18 -7.82 -1.56
C PHE A 117 2.77 -6.56 -0.78
N ILE A 118 1.53 -6.11 -0.93
CA ILE A 118 0.99 -4.94 -0.22
C ILE A 118 1.03 -5.16 1.29
N ARG A 119 0.62 -6.33 1.78
CA ARG A 119 0.63 -6.65 3.22
C ARG A 119 2.05 -6.68 3.78
N ALA A 120 2.98 -7.31 3.09
CA ALA A 120 4.39 -7.30 3.47
C ALA A 120 4.95 -5.86 3.50
N LEU A 121 4.56 -5.02 2.54
CA LEU A 121 4.99 -3.62 2.47
C LEU A 121 4.41 -2.79 3.62
N VAL A 122 3.11 -2.94 3.94
CA VAL A 122 2.47 -2.29 5.10
C VAL A 122 3.17 -2.69 6.39
N LEU A 123 3.42 -3.98 6.59
CA LEU A 123 4.12 -4.50 7.78
C LEU A 123 5.53 -3.92 7.90
N CYS A 124 6.29 -3.91 6.79
CA CYS A 124 7.63 -3.37 6.73
C CYS A 124 7.66 -1.86 7.03
N CYS A 125 6.78 -1.08 6.40
CA CYS A 125 6.72 0.37 6.62
C CYS A 125 6.24 0.72 8.03
N GLN A 126 5.24 0.00 8.58
CA GLN A 126 4.80 0.22 9.96
C GLN A 126 5.94 0.00 10.94
N TYR A 127 6.65 -1.12 10.82
CA TYR A 127 7.77 -1.44 11.69
C TYR A 127 8.92 -0.44 11.49
N TYR A 128 9.20 -0.03 10.25
CA TYR A 128 10.18 1.02 9.95
C TYR A 128 9.86 2.33 10.68
N LEU A 129 8.61 2.82 10.61
CA LEU A 129 8.21 4.05 11.29
C LEU A 129 8.32 3.91 12.82
N GLN A 130 7.94 2.76 13.36
CA GLN A 130 8.08 2.45 14.79
C GLN A 130 9.56 2.51 15.22
N ILE A 131 10.45 1.86 14.47
CA ILE A 131 11.88 1.84 14.78
C ILE A 131 12.54 3.20 14.53
N ALA A 132 12.12 3.96 13.52
CA ALA A 132 12.61 5.31 13.28
C ALA A 132 12.31 6.24 14.47
N ASN A 133 11.09 6.17 15.02
CA ASN A 133 10.74 6.92 16.23
C ASN A 133 11.55 6.46 17.44
N GLU A 134 11.70 5.15 17.65
CA GLU A 134 12.50 4.62 18.77
C GLU A 134 13.98 5.03 18.65
N MET A 135 14.55 5.00 17.44
CA MET A 135 15.93 5.48 17.22
C MET A 135 16.05 6.97 17.47
N ALA A 136 15.11 7.80 17.01
CA ALA A 136 15.09 9.23 17.29
C ALA A 136 15.05 9.52 18.80
N ASP A 137 14.19 8.83 19.54
CA ASP A 137 14.08 8.97 21.00
C ASP A 137 15.37 8.53 21.71
N ARG A 138 16.02 7.46 21.22
CA ARG A 138 17.29 6.98 21.77
C ARG A 138 18.44 7.95 21.53
N ILE A 139 18.51 8.57 20.35
CA ILE A 139 19.53 9.60 20.05
C ILE A 139 19.40 10.77 21.01
N ILE A 140 18.18 11.26 21.24
CA ILE A 140 17.92 12.33 22.21
C ILE A 140 18.34 11.90 23.62
N LYS A 141 18.04 10.66 24.03
CA LYS A 141 18.44 10.14 25.35
C LYS A 141 19.96 10.04 25.49
N LEU A 142 20.69 9.71 24.43
CA LEU A 142 22.15 9.61 24.41
C LEU A 142 22.86 10.97 24.62
N GLU A 143 22.18 12.10 24.44
CA GLU A 143 22.71 13.42 24.81
C GLU A 143 22.95 13.54 26.34
N SER A 144 22.22 12.73 27.13
CA SER A 144 22.27 12.77 28.61
C SER A 144 22.75 11.46 29.25
N LYS A 145 22.88 10.38 28.47
CA LYS A 145 23.17 9.03 28.98
C LYS A 145 24.32 8.39 28.22
N VAL A 146 25.16 7.66 28.96
CA VAL A 146 26.24 6.87 28.36
C VAL A 146 25.67 5.65 27.64
N ARG A 147 26.19 5.38 26.45
CA ARG A 147 25.86 4.19 25.66
C ARG A 147 26.34 2.93 26.37
N THR A 148 25.51 1.89 26.40
CA THR A 148 25.82 0.59 27.02
C THR A 148 25.87 -0.52 25.97
N PRO A 149 26.52 -1.67 26.24
CA PRO A 149 26.48 -2.83 25.33
C PRO A 149 25.05 -3.32 25.03
N GLN A 150 24.13 -3.14 25.98
CA GLN A 150 22.71 -3.46 25.76
C GLN A 150 22.08 -2.63 24.64
N CYS A 151 22.60 -1.42 24.37
CA CYS A 151 22.14 -0.62 23.25
C CYS A 151 22.39 -1.32 21.90
N GLU A 152 23.54 -1.95 21.74
CA GLU A 152 23.95 -2.64 20.51
C GLU A 152 23.12 -3.90 20.26
N ILE A 153 22.77 -4.63 21.32
CA ILE A 153 21.91 -5.82 21.24
C ILE A 153 20.54 -5.44 20.68
N VAL A 154 19.91 -4.42 21.28
CA VAL A 154 18.58 -3.93 20.86
C VAL A 154 18.61 -3.36 19.44
N GLU A 155 19.64 -2.58 19.11
CA GLU A 155 19.81 -2.01 17.77
C GLU A 155 20.06 -3.10 16.71
N SER A 156 20.80 -4.15 17.06
CA SER A 156 20.96 -5.30 16.18
C SER A 156 19.65 -6.02 15.96
N GLU A 157 18.84 -6.20 17.01
CA GLU A 157 17.51 -6.81 16.88
C GLU A 157 16.60 -5.99 15.96
N PHE A 158 16.54 -4.66 16.14
CA PHE A 158 15.76 -3.79 15.27
C PHE A 158 16.19 -3.88 13.81
N ARG A 159 17.51 -3.83 13.57
CA ARG A 159 18.11 -3.96 12.25
C ARG A 159 17.78 -5.30 11.60
N ASP A 160 17.96 -6.39 12.34
CA ASP A 160 17.78 -7.75 11.83
C ASP A 160 16.28 -8.08 11.63
N ASN A 161 15.39 -7.47 12.41
CA ASN A 161 13.94 -7.49 12.20
C ASN A 161 13.54 -6.71 10.94
N LEU A 162 14.06 -5.50 10.74
CA LEU A 162 13.80 -4.73 9.53
C LEU A 162 14.27 -5.46 8.27
N SER A 163 15.46 -6.06 8.30
CA SER A 163 15.97 -6.84 7.16
C SER A 163 15.07 -8.04 6.85
N ASP A 164 14.54 -8.75 7.85
CA ASP A 164 13.59 -9.85 7.63
C ASP A 164 12.28 -9.36 6.99
N LEU A 165 11.72 -8.23 7.45
CA LEU A 165 10.51 -7.66 6.85
C LEU A 165 10.76 -7.19 5.41
N ARG A 166 11.92 -6.60 5.12
CA ARG A 166 12.30 -6.25 3.75
C ARG A 166 12.48 -7.48 2.87
N LEU A 167 12.97 -8.59 3.40
CA LEU A 167 13.07 -9.85 2.68
C LEU A 167 11.68 -10.35 2.23
N LEU A 168 10.65 -10.22 3.07
CA LEU A 168 9.26 -10.55 2.68
C LEU A 168 8.78 -9.70 1.50
N VAL A 169 9.04 -8.39 1.56
CA VAL A 169 8.71 -7.47 0.45
C VAL A 169 9.49 -7.84 -0.81
N ALA A 170 10.79 -8.12 -0.66
CA ALA A 170 11.69 -8.50 -1.74
C ALA A 170 11.21 -9.78 -2.43
N LYS A 171 10.83 -10.80 -1.66
CA LYS A 171 10.32 -12.08 -2.16
C LYS A 171 9.09 -11.92 -3.04
N GLU A 172 8.07 -11.19 -2.57
CA GLU A 172 6.85 -11.00 -3.36
C GLU A 172 7.12 -10.14 -4.60
N TYR A 173 7.97 -9.11 -4.46
CA TYR A 173 8.39 -8.29 -5.60
C TYR A 173 9.16 -9.10 -6.64
N SER A 174 10.09 -9.96 -6.22
CA SER A 174 10.80 -10.88 -7.11
C SER A 174 9.84 -11.81 -7.84
N THR A 175 8.82 -12.34 -7.15
CA THR A 175 7.79 -13.19 -7.76
C THR A 175 7.03 -12.44 -8.85
N MET A 176 6.68 -11.18 -8.62
CA MET A 176 6.06 -10.33 -9.64
C MET A 176 6.99 -10.05 -10.83
N LEU A 177 8.28 -9.76 -10.56
CA LEU A 177 9.26 -9.45 -11.59
C LEU A 177 9.55 -10.62 -12.53
N ILE A 178 9.66 -11.84 -12.01
CA ILE A 178 9.93 -13.03 -12.84
C ILE A 178 8.68 -13.60 -13.51
N GLY A 179 7.50 -13.01 -13.26
CA GLY A 179 6.23 -13.53 -13.74
C GLY A 179 5.81 -14.84 -13.09
N GLY A 180 6.11 -15.03 -11.80
CA GLY A 180 5.74 -16.21 -11.03
C GLY A 180 4.23 -16.32 -10.82
N GLY A 181 3.70 -17.54 -10.90
CA GLY A 181 2.29 -17.85 -10.59
C GLY A 181 1.28 -17.01 -11.39
N ASP A 182 0.41 -16.32 -10.66
CA ASP A 182 -0.68 -15.47 -11.17
C ASP A 182 -0.20 -14.19 -11.91
N THR A 183 1.09 -13.84 -11.79
CA THR A 183 1.69 -12.67 -12.45
C THR A 183 2.23 -12.97 -13.86
N LYS A 184 2.32 -14.25 -14.25
CA LYS A 184 2.85 -14.72 -15.55
C LYS A 184 2.26 -14.02 -16.78
N LYS A 185 0.97 -13.67 -16.71
CA LYS A 185 0.27 -12.98 -17.80
C LYS A 185 0.83 -11.58 -18.08
N PHE A 186 1.33 -10.89 -17.05
CA PHE A 186 1.88 -9.53 -17.15
C PHE A 186 3.36 -9.49 -17.56
N HIS A 187 4.11 -10.55 -17.26
CA HIS A 187 5.53 -10.59 -17.56
C HIS A 187 5.81 -10.67 -19.07
N HIS A 188 6.61 -9.75 -19.61
CA HIS A 188 6.83 -9.66 -21.06
C HIS A 188 7.81 -10.74 -21.59
N MET A 189 8.59 -11.39 -20.72
CA MET A 189 9.48 -12.49 -21.11
C MET A 189 8.78 -13.85 -20.94
N GLY A 190 8.83 -14.69 -21.97
CA GLY A 190 8.25 -16.03 -21.91
C GLY A 190 8.56 -16.82 -23.17
N PRO A 191 8.42 -18.16 -23.13
CA PRO A 191 8.74 -19.01 -24.28
C PRO A 191 8.00 -18.61 -25.56
N GLN A 192 6.75 -18.15 -25.41
CA GLN A 192 5.84 -17.77 -26.48
C GLN A 192 5.70 -16.25 -26.71
N LYS A 193 6.43 -15.41 -25.94
CA LYS A 193 6.37 -13.95 -26.06
C LYS A 193 7.52 -13.45 -26.93
N LYS A 194 7.41 -12.23 -27.47
CA LYS A 194 8.43 -11.63 -28.36
C LYS A 194 9.81 -11.42 -27.70
N ARG A 195 9.97 -11.69 -26.40
CA ARG A 195 11.22 -11.58 -25.60
C ARG A 195 11.98 -10.26 -25.83
N ARG A 196 11.23 -9.17 -26.05
CA ARG A 196 11.77 -7.80 -26.17
C ARG A 196 11.45 -7.07 -24.88
N SER A 197 12.43 -6.35 -24.33
CA SER A 197 12.22 -5.44 -23.21
C SER A 197 11.24 -4.35 -23.64
N LEU A 198 10.23 -4.08 -22.82
CA LEU A 198 9.29 -2.98 -23.03
C LEU A 198 9.65 -1.84 -22.08
N SER A 199 10.89 -1.33 -22.17
CA SER A 199 11.51 -0.45 -21.17
C SER A 199 10.59 0.67 -20.68
N ASP A 200 9.95 1.39 -21.60
CA ASP A 200 9.13 2.55 -21.26
C ASP A 200 7.79 2.16 -20.63
N LYS A 201 7.17 1.08 -21.13
CA LYS A 201 5.91 0.55 -20.59
C LYS A 201 6.12 -0.04 -19.21
N ASP A 202 7.20 -0.81 -19.03
CA ASP A 202 7.57 -1.43 -17.77
C ASP A 202 7.98 -0.36 -16.75
N ALA A 203 8.74 0.66 -17.15
CA ALA A 203 9.09 1.80 -16.30
C ALA A 203 7.84 2.58 -15.86
N ARG A 204 6.93 2.91 -16.79
CA ARG A 204 5.66 3.58 -16.47
C ARG A 204 4.83 2.76 -15.49
N PHE A 205 4.73 1.45 -15.72
CA PHE A 205 3.98 0.55 -14.85
C PHE A 205 4.62 0.47 -13.46
N PHE A 206 5.94 0.34 -13.38
CA PHE A 206 6.69 0.32 -12.14
C PHE A 206 6.46 1.59 -11.32
N GLU A 207 6.61 2.77 -11.93
CA GLU A 207 6.40 4.06 -11.26
C GLU A 207 4.96 4.21 -10.75
N THR A 208 4.00 3.85 -11.60
CA THR A 208 2.57 3.90 -11.26
C THR A 208 2.22 2.96 -10.12
N LEU A 209 2.70 1.71 -10.19
CA LEU A 209 2.45 0.69 -9.16
C LEU A 209 3.07 1.11 -7.84
N LEU A 210 4.31 1.58 -7.85
CA LEU A 210 5.01 2.00 -6.64
C LEU A 210 4.28 3.19 -5.99
N ARG A 211 3.85 4.18 -6.78
CA ARG A 211 3.08 5.32 -6.29
C ARG A 211 1.74 4.90 -5.67
N MET A 212 1.02 3.97 -6.31
CA MET A 212 -0.19 3.38 -5.75
C MET A 212 0.09 2.64 -4.43
N CYS A 213 1.19 1.90 -4.35
CA CYS A 213 1.59 1.21 -3.12
C CYS A 213 1.92 2.18 -1.98
N VAL A 214 2.62 3.29 -2.25
CA VAL A 214 2.82 4.36 -1.24
C VAL A 214 1.47 4.86 -0.72
N GLN A 215 0.52 5.14 -1.61
CA GLN A 215 -0.81 5.60 -1.20
C GLN A 215 -1.55 4.55 -0.36
N ILE A 216 -1.55 3.29 -0.78
CA ILE A 216 -2.19 2.18 -0.06
C ILE A 216 -1.56 2.03 1.33
N VAL A 217 -0.23 2.07 1.44
CA VAL A 217 0.46 1.98 2.74
C VAL A 217 0.11 3.16 3.63
N TRP A 218 0.13 4.39 3.11
CA TRP A 218 -0.25 5.58 3.88
C TRP A 218 -1.68 5.50 4.41
N LEU A 219 -2.63 5.05 3.58
CA LEU A 219 -4.02 4.82 3.99
C LEU A 219 -4.12 3.72 5.05
N ALA A 220 -3.44 2.59 4.86
CA ALA A 220 -3.41 1.48 5.82
C ALA A 220 -2.79 1.88 7.16
N LEU A 221 -1.85 2.82 7.18
CA LEU A 221 -1.20 3.35 8.39
C LEU A 221 -1.93 4.58 8.97
N GLY A 222 -3.21 4.76 8.63
CA GLY A 222 -4.05 5.79 9.24
C GLY A 222 -3.67 7.21 8.83
N ARG A 223 -3.12 7.39 7.62
CA ARG A 223 -2.72 8.68 7.02
C ARG A 223 -1.63 9.44 7.76
N LYS A 224 -0.76 8.73 8.47
CA LYS A 224 0.38 9.33 9.18
C LYS A 224 1.68 9.17 8.38
N ALA A 225 2.60 10.10 8.58
CA ALA A 225 3.99 10.01 8.10
C ALA A 225 4.17 9.77 6.58
N PHE A 226 3.34 10.39 5.73
CA PHE A 226 3.37 10.22 4.26
C PHE A 226 4.80 10.34 3.69
N ASN A 227 5.50 11.43 4.01
CA ASN A 227 6.84 11.70 3.49
C ASN A 227 7.85 10.61 3.90
N GLN A 228 7.78 10.10 5.13
CA GLN A 228 8.68 9.03 5.58
C GLN A 228 8.37 7.70 4.90
N ILE A 229 7.08 7.39 4.68
CA ILE A 229 6.66 6.21 3.91
C ILE A 229 7.16 6.32 2.47
N GLU A 230 6.94 7.47 1.82
CA GLU A 230 7.36 7.69 0.43
C GLU A 230 8.89 7.59 0.28
N LEU A 231 9.65 8.19 1.21
CA LEU A 231 11.11 8.11 1.22
C LEU A 231 11.61 6.67 1.42
N GLU A 232 11.08 5.93 2.39
CA GLU A 232 11.52 4.54 2.64
C GLU A 232 11.15 3.61 1.49
N VAL A 233 9.93 3.73 0.94
CA VAL A 233 9.51 2.92 -0.21
C VAL A 233 10.40 3.25 -1.41
N ASN A 234 10.60 4.53 -1.76
CA ASN A 234 11.47 4.86 -2.90
C ASN A 234 12.92 4.41 -2.65
N ARG A 235 13.44 4.50 -1.43
CA ARG A 235 14.79 4.00 -1.08
C ARG A 235 14.91 2.48 -1.25
N MET A 236 13.89 1.72 -0.86
CA MET A 236 13.89 0.27 -1.03
C MET A 236 13.90 -0.11 -2.50
N PHE A 237 13.06 0.53 -3.32
CA PHE A 237 12.84 0.07 -4.70
C PHE A 237 13.77 0.73 -5.73
N LYS A 238 14.22 1.96 -5.50
CA LYS A 238 15.04 2.74 -6.43
C LYS A 238 16.41 3.01 -5.83
N SER A 239 17.45 2.86 -6.65
CA SER A 239 18.79 3.29 -6.25
C SER A 239 18.85 4.81 -6.11
N GLU A 240 19.89 5.31 -5.44
CA GLU A 240 20.11 6.74 -5.24
C GLU A 240 20.06 7.53 -6.55
N ILE A 241 20.59 6.97 -7.64
CA ILE A 241 20.65 7.63 -8.97
C ILE A 241 19.27 7.76 -9.62
N PHE A 242 18.37 6.81 -9.36
CA PHE A 242 17.03 6.75 -9.96
C PHE A 242 15.93 7.20 -8.99
N ASN A 243 16.28 7.63 -7.77
CA ASN A 243 15.31 8.07 -6.78
C ASN A 243 14.91 9.53 -7.02
N ALA A 244 13.98 9.72 -7.96
CA ALA A 244 13.44 11.03 -8.32
C ALA A 244 12.83 11.78 -7.12
N VAL A 245 12.24 11.06 -6.15
CA VAL A 245 11.64 11.68 -4.94
C VAL A 245 12.72 12.37 -4.12
N GLU A 246 13.83 11.68 -3.83
CA GLU A 246 14.94 12.29 -3.09
C GLU A 246 15.60 13.42 -3.87
N HIS A 247 15.75 13.30 -5.19
CA HIS A 247 16.29 14.37 -6.02
C HIS A 247 15.38 15.61 -6.10
N THR A 248 14.07 15.42 -5.97
CA THR A 248 13.08 16.50 -5.99
C THR A 248 13.01 17.18 -4.63
N LEU A 249 12.89 16.40 -3.55
CA LEU A 249 12.77 16.91 -2.19
C LEU A 249 14.11 17.41 -1.63
N LYS A 250 15.23 16.95 -2.19
CA LYS A 250 16.61 17.29 -1.79
C LYS A 250 16.80 17.22 -0.27
N THR A 251 16.21 16.20 0.36
CA THR A 251 16.14 16.17 1.81
C THR A 251 17.52 15.94 2.42
N GLY A 252 18.38 15.18 1.74
CA GLY A 252 19.65 14.72 2.29
C GLY A 252 19.45 13.92 3.57
N TYR A 253 18.29 13.27 3.75
CA TYR A 253 17.92 12.73 5.05
C TYR A 253 18.90 11.64 5.52
N ILE A 254 19.39 10.80 4.61
CA ILE A 254 20.38 9.76 4.93
C ILE A 254 21.69 10.38 5.42
N SER A 255 22.16 11.47 4.82
CA SER A 255 23.42 12.11 5.24
C SER A 255 23.28 12.80 6.59
N LYS A 256 22.07 13.23 6.96
CA LYS A 256 21.72 13.81 8.27
C LYS A 256 21.55 12.77 9.39
N MET A 257 21.30 11.50 9.06
CA MET A 257 21.23 10.42 10.05
C MET A 257 22.57 10.19 10.72
N VAL A 258 22.54 9.99 12.05
CA VAL A 258 23.69 9.52 12.81
C VAL A 258 24.05 8.08 12.42
N LYS A 259 25.28 7.65 12.69
CA LYS A 259 25.81 6.37 12.22
C LYS A 259 24.98 5.19 12.71
N GLU A 260 24.60 5.19 13.97
CA GLU A 260 23.86 4.12 14.66
C GLU A 260 22.45 3.99 14.05
N GLU A 261 21.74 5.11 13.93
CA GLU A 261 20.43 5.20 13.25
C GLU A 261 20.50 4.69 11.83
N ARG A 262 21.50 5.14 11.06
CA ARG A 262 21.70 4.73 9.67
C ARG A 262 21.92 3.21 9.58
N GLN A 263 22.73 2.65 10.46
CA GLN A 263 22.99 1.20 10.47
C GLN A 263 21.74 0.38 10.81
N VAL A 264 20.91 0.85 11.74
CA VAL A 264 19.65 0.19 12.10
C VAL A 264 18.64 0.30 10.98
N LEU A 265 18.37 1.52 10.52
CA LEU A 265 17.31 1.78 9.55
C LEU A 265 17.66 1.26 8.16
N LEU A 266 18.90 1.37 7.70
CA LEU A 266 19.23 0.95 6.33
C LEU A 266 19.54 -0.54 6.21
N GLY A 267 19.97 -1.19 7.30
CA GLY A 267 20.34 -2.60 7.31
C GLY A 267 21.76 -2.87 6.82
N LYS A 268 22.15 -4.16 6.85
CA LYS A 268 23.51 -4.64 6.50
C LYS A 268 23.72 -4.83 4.99
N CYS A 269 22.62 -5.01 4.25
CA CYS A 269 22.67 -5.62 2.92
C CYS A 269 22.68 -4.61 1.77
N VAL A 270 22.69 -3.30 2.04
CA VAL A 270 22.61 -2.29 0.97
C VAL A 270 23.91 -2.26 0.16
N ARG A 271 23.88 -2.76 -1.07
CA ARG A 271 25.01 -2.68 -2.02
C ARG A 271 24.91 -1.41 -2.85
N GLN A 272 26.04 -0.72 -2.99
CA GLN A 272 26.18 0.41 -3.91
C GLN A 272 26.83 -0.09 -5.21
N ASP A 273 26.00 -0.60 -6.12
CA ASP A 273 26.47 -1.06 -7.42
C ASP A 273 26.86 0.12 -8.33
N LYS A 274 27.87 -0.10 -9.20
CA LYS A 274 28.30 0.90 -10.20
C LYS A 274 27.20 1.12 -11.26
N LYS A 275 27.15 2.35 -11.79
CA LYS A 275 26.07 2.95 -12.62
C LYS A 275 25.39 2.06 -13.68
N LEU A 276 26.12 1.13 -14.32
CA LEU A 276 25.60 0.32 -15.45
C LEU A 276 24.82 -0.93 -15.02
N ASN A 277 25.01 -1.41 -13.78
CA ASN A 277 24.38 -2.64 -13.27
C ASN A 277 23.45 -2.37 -12.09
N THR A 278 22.99 -1.14 -11.94
CA THR A 278 22.21 -0.72 -10.77
C THR A 278 20.85 -1.42 -10.74
N ARG A 279 20.68 -2.33 -9.77
CA ARG A 279 19.42 -3.03 -9.51
C ARG A 279 18.63 -2.34 -8.41
N SER A 280 17.37 -2.74 -8.25
CA SER A 280 16.56 -2.33 -7.10
C SER A 280 17.26 -2.71 -5.79
N PRO A 281 17.53 -1.75 -4.86
CA PRO A 281 18.25 -2.04 -3.61
C PRO A 281 17.60 -3.12 -2.76
N LEU A 282 16.28 -3.25 -2.83
CA LEU A 282 15.49 -4.28 -2.17
C LEU A 282 15.97 -5.70 -2.51
N MET A 283 16.44 -5.95 -3.73
CA MET A 283 16.92 -7.27 -4.14
C MET A 283 18.19 -7.70 -3.40
N ASN A 284 18.91 -6.76 -2.80
CA ASN A 284 20.08 -7.10 -2.02
C ASN A 284 19.72 -7.89 -0.74
N GLU A 285 18.48 -7.76 -0.23
CA GLU A 285 18.03 -8.55 0.93
C GLU A 285 17.93 -10.04 0.61
N VAL A 286 17.57 -10.40 -0.64
CA VAL A 286 17.48 -11.80 -1.09
C VAL A 286 18.86 -12.45 -1.18
N PHE A 287 19.86 -11.70 -1.62
CA PHE A 287 21.24 -12.17 -1.83
C PHE A 287 22.20 -11.69 -0.73
N CYS A 288 21.67 -11.36 0.44
CA CYS A 288 22.47 -10.85 1.52
C CYS A 288 23.31 -11.97 2.15
N HIS A 289 24.53 -11.63 2.60
CA HIS A 289 25.42 -12.56 3.29
C HIS A 289 25.01 -12.81 4.75
N ARG A 290 23.95 -12.16 5.25
CA ARG A 290 23.42 -12.40 6.60
C ARG A 290 22.77 -13.78 6.67
N GLN A 291 22.61 -14.31 7.88
CA GLN A 291 21.77 -15.49 8.08
C GLN A 291 20.32 -15.15 7.70
N ILE A 292 19.75 -15.96 6.81
CA ILE A 292 18.37 -15.86 6.31
C ILE A 292 17.67 -17.16 6.64
N ASP A 293 16.50 -17.07 7.28
CA ASP A 293 15.59 -18.21 7.39
C ASP A 293 14.87 -18.39 6.05
N TYR A 294 15.30 -19.37 5.27
CA TYR A 294 14.76 -19.61 3.93
C TYR A 294 13.29 -20.04 3.92
N ARG A 295 12.72 -20.45 5.06
CA ARG A 295 11.26 -20.69 5.17
C ARG A 295 10.46 -19.43 4.87
N MET A 296 11.02 -18.24 5.17
CA MET A 296 10.42 -16.96 4.82
C MET A 296 10.17 -16.79 3.32
N MET A 297 11.00 -17.42 2.48
CA MET A 297 10.86 -17.35 1.02
C MET A 297 9.64 -18.13 0.51
N GLY A 298 9.13 -19.07 1.29
CA GLY A 298 7.99 -19.91 0.94
C GLY A 298 6.62 -19.37 1.38
N LEU A 299 6.58 -18.39 2.29
CA LEU A 299 5.35 -17.99 2.97
C LEU A 299 4.26 -17.56 1.98
N GLY A 300 3.06 -18.12 2.18
CA GLY A 300 1.87 -17.82 1.37
C GLY A 300 1.88 -18.39 -0.06
N VAL A 301 2.85 -19.26 -0.40
CA VAL A 301 2.97 -19.89 -1.72
C VAL A 301 3.08 -21.41 -1.60
N ILE A 302 4.03 -21.89 -0.79
CA ILE A 302 4.22 -23.32 -0.55
C ILE A 302 3.71 -23.69 0.85
N LYS A 303 3.13 -24.88 0.98
CA LYS A 303 2.85 -25.44 2.30
C LYS A 303 4.16 -25.80 2.95
N CYS A 304 4.64 -24.94 3.84
CA CYS A 304 5.74 -25.32 4.70
C CYS A 304 5.24 -26.32 5.74
N GLN A 305 5.26 -27.62 5.41
CA GLN A 305 5.06 -28.74 6.36
C GLN A 305 6.06 -28.69 7.55
N GLN A 306 7.07 -27.81 7.48
CA GLN A 306 8.14 -27.56 8.44
C GLN A 306 7.98 -26.21 9.18
N TYR A 307 6.75 -25.77 9.45
CA TYR A 307 6.55 -24.81 10.53
C TYR A 307 7.02 -25.40 11.88
N VAL A 308 7.19 -26.73 11.96
CA VAL A 308 7.68 -27.50 13.10
C VAL A 308 9.13 -27.11 13.50
N VAL A 309 9.33 -26.79 14.77
CA VAL A 309 10.62 -26.47 15.41
C VAL A 309 11.56 -27.68 15.32
N CYS A 310 12.84 -27.45 14.99
CA CYS A 310 13.85 -28.51 14.84
C CYS A 310 14.28 -29.19 16.15
N CYS A 311 13.67 -28.83 17.27
CA CYS A 311 14.06 -29.23 18.61
C CYS A 311 12.79 -29.57 19.41
N ASN A 312 12.39 -30.85 19.39
CA ASN A 312 11.29 -31.48 20.12
C ASN A 312 9.85 -31.14 19.67
N GLU A 313 9.12 -32.22 19.33
CA GLU A 313 7.66 -32.39 19.21
C GLU A 313 6.81 -31.21 18.67
N ASN A 314 6.35 -31.32 17.42
CA ASN A 314 5.14 -30.69 16.84
C ASN A 314 4.85 -29.19 17.11
N SER A 315 5.81 -28.41 17.60
CA SER A 315 5.60 -26.99 17.90
C SER A 315 5.92 -26.12 16.69
N VAL A 316 5.08 -25.15 16.38
CA VAL A 316 5.26 -24.25 15.22
C VAL A 316 6.15 -23.06 15.60
N ASN A 317 7.16 -22.73 14.80
CA ASN A 317 8.00 -21.54 14.98
C ASN A 317 7.11 -20.27 15.01
N PRO A 318 7.01 -19.58 16.17
CA PRO A 318 6.04 -18.49 16.34
C PRO A 318 6.30 -17.30 15.41
N ARG A 319 7.57 -17.02 15.10
CA ARG A 319 7.96 -15.91 14.22
C ARG A 319 7.53 -16.16 12.79
N ILE A 320 7.77 -17.37 12.28
CA ILE A 320 7.37 -17.77 10.93
C ILE A 320 5.85 -17.78 10.81
N LEU A 321 5.14 -18.28 11.83
CA LEU A 321 3.67 -18.25 11.85
C LEU A 321 3.13 -16.82 11.87
N TYR A 322 3.70 -15.93 12.70
CA TYR A 322 3.33 -14.51 12.72
C TYR A 322 3.48 -13.89 11.33
N MET A 323 4.63 -14.11 10.67
CA MET A 323 4.89 -13.57 9.33
C MET A 323 3.96 -14.15 8.26
N LEU A 324 3.67 -15.46 8.32
CA LEU A 324 2.70 -16.10 7.43
C LEU A 324 1.33 -15.46 7.57
N GLN A 325 0.83 -15.36 8.81
CA GLN A 325 -0.51 -14.85 9.07
C GLN A 325 -0.61 -13.35 8.70
N ALA A 326 0.45 -12.58 8.95
CA ALA A 326 0.52 -11.16 8.58
C ALA A 326 0.53 -10.93 7.06
N VAL A 327 1.11 -11.83 6.26
CA VAL A 327 1.24 -11.68 4.79
C VAL A 327 0.15 -12.43 4.01
N ALA A 328 -0.22 -13.63 4.44
CA ALA A 328 -1.12 -14.54 3.70
C ALA A 328 -2.36 -14.98 4.50
N GLY A 329 -2.41 -14.77 5.82
CA GLY A 329 -3.53 -15.18 6.67
C GLY A 329 -4.84 -14.42 6.41
N PRO A 330 -5.98 -14.93 6.94
CA PRO A 330 -7.27 -14.25 6.90
C PRO A 330 -7.25 -12.95 7.71
N GLU A 331 -7.73 -11.85 7.13
CA GLU A 331 -7.63 -10.51 7.73
C GLU A 331 -8.57 -10.34 8.93
N GLU A 332 -9.68 -11.08 8.94
CA GLU A 332 -10.65 -11.15 10.04
C GLU A 332 -10.08 -11.77 11.33
N LYS A 333 -9.02 -12.58 11.25
CA LYS A 333 -8.39 -13.21 12.42
C LYS A 333 -7.16 -12.47 12.93
N LEU A 334 -6.73 -11.38 12.28
CA LEU A 334 -5.49 -10.69 12.65
C LEU A 334 -5.52 -10.16 14.08
N SER A 335 -6.64 -9.55 14.48
CA SER A 335 -6.82 -9.02 15.84
C SER A 335 -6.80 -10.14 16.88
N GLU A 336 -7.41 -11.29 16.59
CA GLU A 336 -7.42 -12.47 17.49
C GLU A 336 -6.03 -13.07 17.67
N LEU A 337 -5.22 -13.04 16.60
CA LEU A 337 -3.84 -13.53 16.58
C LEU A 337 -2.82 -12.53 17.14
N GLY A 338 -3.26 -11.34 17.58
CA GLY A 338 -2.37 -10.28 18.06
C GLY A 338 -1.48 -9.69 16.97
N ILE A 339 -1.84 -9.83 15.70
CA ILE A 339 -1.09 -9.32 14.55
C ILE A 339 -1.61 -7.94 14.18
N VAL A 340 -0.72 -6.96 14.16
CA VAL A 340 -1.05 -5.58 13.80
C VAL A 340 -0.58 -5.28 12.38
N LEU A 341 -1.48 -4.77 11.54
CA LEU A 341 -1.18 -4.36 10.17
C LEU A 341 -1.85 -3.03 9.84
N GLY A 342 -1.44 -1.98 10.55
CA GLY A 342 -2.10 -0.68 10.56
C GLY A 342 -3.56 -0.82 10.97
N ILE A 343 -4.46 -0.28 10.14
CA ILE A 343 -5.91 -0.41 10.33
C ILE A 343 -6.50 -1.70 9.74
N ILE A 344 -5.72 -2.50 9.00
CA ILE A 344 -6.22 -3.76 8.40
C ILE A 344 -6.47 -4.78 9.52
N GLY A 345 -7.64 -5.41 9.49
CA GLY A 345 -8.13 -6.32 10.53
C GLY A 345 -8.87 -5.63 11.67
N MET A 346 -8.88 -4.29 11.73
CA MET A 346 -9.69 -3.56 12.71
C MET A 346 -11.18 -3.56 12.31
N PRO A 347 -12.11 -3.46 13.29
CA PRO A 347 -13.53 -3.29 13.01
C PRO A 347 -13.77 -2.07 12.11
N ARG A 348 -14.57 -2.22 11.05
CA ARG A 348 -14.82 -1.11 10.11
C ARG A 348 -15.70 -0.02 10.71
N ASN A 349 -16.59 -0.39 11.63
CA ASN A 349 -17.57 0.51 12.25
C ASN A 349 -16.95 1.67 13.07
N VAL A 350 -15.67 1.59 13.44
CA VAL A 350 -14.95 2.69 14.12
C VAL A 350 -14.32 3.68 13.15
N PHE A 351 -14.57 3.53 11.86
CA PHE A 351 -14.04 4.40 10.80
C PHE A 351 -15.15 4.95 9.90
N ASP A 352 -14.90 6.12 9.32
CA ASP A 352 -15.77 6.71 8.33
C ASP A 352 -15.65 6.01 6.96
N THR A 353 -16.40 6.51 5.97
CA THR A 353 -16.41 5.99 4.60
C THR A 353 -15.02 6.04 3.93
N MET A 354 -14.19 7.00 4.32
CA MET A 354 -12.83 7.18 3.85
C MET A 354 -11.80 6.53 4.77
N LEU A 355 -12.18 5.64 5.69
CA LEU A 355 -11.28 5.02 6.66
C LEU A 355 -10.53 6.03 7.56
N ARG A 356 -11.16 7.16 7.90
CA ARG A 356 -10.69 8.06 8.96
C ARG A 356 -11.31 7.61 10.30
N PRO A 357 -10.57 7.62 11.41
CA PRO A 357 -11.11 7.19 12.69
C PRO A 357 -12.29 8.08 13.11
N LEU A 358 -13.39 7.46 13.56
CA LEU A 358 -14.50 8.19 14.15
C LEU A 358 -14.15 8.59 15.58
N PRO A 359 -14.63 9.74 16.07
CA PRO A 359 -14.54 10.07 17.49
C PRO A 359 -15.29 8.99 18.27
N THR A 360 -14.58 8.20 19.06
CA THR A 360 -15.20 7.23 19.98
C THR A 360 -16.03 8.02 20.98
N GLY A 361 -17.33 7.72 21.08
CA GLY A 361 -18.30 8.42 21.94
C GLY A 361 -18.11 8.16 23.44
N GLY A 362 -16.89 8.36 23.96
CA GLY A 362 -16.53 8.24 25.37
C GLY A 362 -16.75 9.51 26.19
N ASP A 363 -16.90 10.68 25.55
CA ASP A 363 -17.20 11.92 26.27
C ASP A 363 -18.67 12.29 26.11
N THR A 364 -19.48 11.77 27.04
CA THR A 364 -20.86 12.22 27.26
C THR A 364 -20.86 13.60 27.91
N THR A 365 -20.52 14.63 27.13
CA THR A 365 -21.01 15.97 27.38
C THR A 365 -21.89 16.37 26.20
N LYS A 366 -23.19 16.40 26.49
CA LYS A 366 -24.24 16.96 25.63
C LYS A 366 -23.73 18.23 24.93
N SER A 367 -23.73 18.25 23.60
CA SER A 367 -24.00 19.46 22.85
C SER A 367 -24.47 19.16 21.43
N ARG A 368 -25.49 19.93 21.07
CA ARG A 368 -26.21 20.00 19.80
C ARG A 368 -25.28 20.20 18.62
N ALA A 369 -25.77 19.75 17.46
CA ALA A 369 -25.42 20.14 16.11
C ALA A 369 -24.51 21.38 15.98
N SER A 370 -23.30 21.15 15.49
CA SER A 370 -22.52 22.17 14.78
C SER A 370 -21.60 21.48 13.79
N VAL A 371 -21.89 21.70 12.51
CA VAL A 371 -21.01 21.38 11.39
C VAL A 371 -19.75 22.22 11.56
N SER A 372 -18.60 21.58 11.80
CA SER A 372 -17.30 22.24 11.74
C SER A 372 -16.46 21.58 10.65
N THR A 373 -16.31 22.29 9.55
CA THR A 373 -15.35 22.02 8.48
C THR A 373 -13.94 22.17 9.05
N GLN A 374 -13.34 21.08 9.54
CA GLN A 374 -11.91 21.07 9.84
C GLN A 374 -11.14 20.78 8.55
N SER A 375 -10.67 21.85 7.91
CA SER A 375 -9.62 21.80 6.89
C SER A 375 -8.34 21.28 7.53
N TYR A 376 -7.95 20.05 7.20
CA TYR A 376 -6.60 19.57 7.51
C TYR A 376 -5.65 20.24 6.50
N GLY A 377 -5.03 21.33 6.93
CA GLY A 377 -4.04 22.06 6.14
C GLY A 377 -2.86 21.16 5.76
N SER A 378 -2.45 21.24 4.49
CA SER A 378 -1.25 20.60 3.97
C SER A 378 -0.01 21.24 4.58
N ASN A 379 0.72 20.48 5.41
CA ASN A 379 2.01 20.94 5.90
C ASN A 379 3.08 20.68 4.84
N LYS A 380 3.35 21.71 4.03
CA LYS A 380 4.65 21.93 3.40
C LYS A 380 5.64 22.29 4.50
N SER A 381 6.49 21.36 4.94
CA SER A 381 7.54 21.66 5.90
C SER A 381 8.84 22.04 5.18
N ALA A 382 9.09 23.34 5.11
CA ALA A 382 10.40 23.92 4.95
C ALA A 382 11.24 23.71 6.22
N VAL A 383 12.56 23.67 6.03
CA VAL A 383 13.60 23.51 7.05
C VAL A 383 13.63 24.71 7.99
N SER A 384 13.58 24.50 9.31
CA SER A 384 14.47 25.16 10.30
C SER A 384 14.08 24.84 11.75
N ALA A 385 15.10 25.01 12.60
CA ALA A 385 15.23 24.60 13.99
C ALA A 385 14.30 25.31 14.99
N GLY A 386 14.08 24.63 16.12
CA GLY A 386 13.91 25.26 17.43
C GLY A 386 12.53 25.84 17.76
N SER A 387 11.63 25.02 18.30
CA SER A 387 11.10 25.19 19.67
C SER A 387 10.05 24.10 19.97
N ARG A 388 10.20 23.46 21.13
CA ARG A 388 9.21 22.53 21.68
C ARG A 388 8.11 23.33 22.38
N LYS A 389 6.84 23.12 22.01
CA LYS A 389 5.69 23.21 22.93
C LYS A 389 4.62 22.17 22.56
N SER A 390 4.30 21.35 23.57
CA SER A 390 3.11 20.48 23.71
C SER A 390 2.64 19.72 22.46
N GLN A 391 3.22 18.55 22.19
CA GLN A 391 2.54 17.53 21.40
C GLN A 391 1.34 17.03 22.22
N LEU A 392 0.14 17.47 21.83
CA LEU A 392 -1.09 16.75 22.14
C LEU A 392 -0.87 15.29 21.73
N PHE A 393 -0.91 14.37 22.70
CA PHE A 393 -0.88 12.93 22.44
C PHE A 393 -2.12 12.58 21.62
N LEU A 394 -1.99 12.57 20.30
CA LEU A 394 -2.99 11.95 19.44
C LEU A 394 -3.07 10.47 19.83
N PRO A 395 -4.27 9.93 20.12
CA PRO A 395 -4.40 8.53 20.47
C PRO A 395 -3.74 7.64 19.40
N THR A 396 -2.95 6.67 19.86
CA THR A 396 -2.32 5.68 18.99
C THR A 396 -3.44 4.85 18.35
N LEU A 397 -3.57 4.92 17.02
CA LEU A 397 -4.69 4.32 16.28
C LEU A 397 -4.69 2.79 16.33
N TYR A 398 -3.49 2.19 16.36
CA TYR A 398 -3.26 0.77 16.44
C TYR A 398 -1.98 0.53 17.27
N PRO A 399 -1.84 -0.62 17.95
CA PRO A 399 -0.67 -0.88 18.78
C PRO A 399 0.62 -1.05 17.97
N ASN A 400 1.76 -0.98 18.66
CA ASN A 400 3.06 -1.26 18.05
C ASN A 400 3.17 -2.74 17.65
N ILE A 401 3.93 -3.01 16.59
CA ILE A 401 4.28 -4.38 16.20
C ILE A 401 5.27 -4.93 17.22
N VAL A 402 4.98 -6.13 17.71
CA VAL A 402 5.89 -6.95 18.52
C VAL A 402 6.16 -8.23 17.75
N LEU A 403 7.34 -8.31 17.13
CA LEU A 403 7.73 -9.52 16.41
C LEU A 403 8.17 -10.59 17.40
N PRO A 404 7.74 -11.85 17.24
CA PRO A 404 8.30 -12.94 18.02
C PRO A 404 9.81 -13.04 17.81
N ALA A 405 10.53 -13.40 18.89
CA ALA A 405 11.98 -13.53 18.89
C ALA A 405 12.45 -14.53 17.81
N LYS A 406 13.66 -14.30 17.29
CA LYS A 406 14.32 -15.29 16.43
C LYS A 406 14.74 -16.48 17.29
N GLU A 407 14.41 -17.69 16.86
CA GLU A 407 15.02 -18.90 17.44
C GLU A 407 16.53 -18.90 17.13
N SER A 408 17.34 -19.51 18.00
CA SER A 408 18.81 -19.50 17.95
C SER A 408 19.40 -19.90 16.60
N GLU A 409 20.62 -19.41 16.30
CA GLU A 409 21.43 -19.35 15.05
C GLU A 409 21.52 -20.58 14.10
N LEU A 410 20.76 -21.64 14.32
CA LEU A 410 20.70 -22.75 13.38
C LEU A 410 19.93 -22.30 12.13
N THR A 411 20.70 -21.93 11.11
CA THR A 411 20.20 -21.67 9.75
C THR A 411 19.46 -22.92 9.28
N TYR A 412 18.13 -22.88 9.31
CA TYR A 412 17.35 -24.00 8.81
C TYR A 412 17.39 -24.00 7.29
N PHE A 413 18.13 -24.95 6.73
CA PHE A 413 18.10 -25.25 5.31
C PHE A 413 17.26 -26.51 5.12
N PRO A 414 16.01 -26.40 4.63
CA PRO A 414 15.20 -27.58 4.38
C PRO A 414 15.89 -28.44 3.31
N SER A 415 15.95 -29.76 3.54
CA SER A 415 16.49 -30.71 2.54
C SER A 415 15.67 -30.70 1.25
N GLN A 416 14.37 -30.44 1.34
CA GLN A 416 13.50 -30.08 0.23
C GLN A 416 12.39 -29.15 0.70
N PHE A 417 11.91 -28.28 -0.18
CA PHE A 417 10.63 -27.60 0.00
C PHE A 417 9.49 -28.54 -0.40
N SER A 418 8.31 -28.36 0.21
CA SER A 418 7.12 -29.09 -0.21
C SER A 418 6.70 -28.62 -1.62
N ASP A 419 6.33 -29.57 -2.48
CA ASP A 419 5.71 -29.28 -3.77
C ASP A 419 4.22 -28.88 -3.63
N GLU A 420 3.63 -29.04 -2.44
CA GLU A 420 2.26 -28.65 -2.19
C GLU A 420 2.13 -27.12 -2.08
N THR A 421 1.11 -26.59 -2.74
CA THR A 421 0.80 -25.15 -2.70
C THR A 421 -0.06 -24.81 -1.49
N GLU A 422 0.24 -23.67 -0.87
CA GLU A 422 -0.56 -23.10 0.22
C GLU A 422 -1.95 -22.70 -0.30
N VAL A 423 -2.95 -22.66 0.58
CA VAL A 423 -4.29 -22.20 0.18
C VAL A 423 -4.23 -20.72 -0.15
N ILE A 424 -4.33 -20.41 -1.45
CA ILE A 424 -4.27 -19.03 -1.95
C ILE A 424 -5.58 -18.31 -1.63
N ARG A 425 -5.49 -17.20 -0.89
CA ARG A 425 -6.65 -16.33 -0.66
C ARG A 425 -7.13 -15.72 -1.98
N PRO A 426 -8.41 -15.90 -2.38
CA PRO A 426 -8.92 -15.31 -3.60
C PRO A 426 -9.11 -13.79 -3.43
N CYS A 427 -8.72 -13.02 -4.46
CA CYS A 427 -9.06 -11.60 -4.55
C CYS A 427 -10.50 -11.40 -5.05
N SER A 428 -11.10 -10.24 -4.72
CA SER A 428 -12.48 -9.93 -5.16
C SER A 428 -12.55 -9.63 -6.66
N GLU A 429 -13.01 -10.62 -7.43
CA GLU A 429 -13.32 -10.46 -8.86
C GLU A 429 -14.38 -9.39 -9.11
N THR A 430 -15.38 -9.31 -8.22
CA THR A 430 -16.44 -8.30 -8.28
C THR A 430 -15.87 -6.89 -8.19
N GLN A 431 -14.98 -6.63 -7.22
CA GLN A 431 -14.35 -5.30 -7.12
C GLN A 431 -13.45 -5.02 -8.32
N ARG A 432 -12.69 -6.00 -8.80
CA ARG A 432 -11.86 -5.84 -9.99
C ARG A 432 -12.66 -5.34 -11.19
N ARG A 433 -13.77 -6.02 -11.53
CA ARG A 433 -14.64 -5.65 -12.65
C ARG A 433 -15.28 -4.28 -12.45
N ARG A 434 -15.71 -3.98 -11.22
CA ARG A 434 -16.33 -2.71 -10.88
C ARG A 434 -15.37 -1.53 -11.12
N TRP A 435 -14.08 -1.68 -10.78
CA TRP A 435 -13.05 -0.69 -11.07
C TRP A 435 -12.72 -0.58 -12.56
N GLN A 436 -12.71 -1.69 -13.29
CA GLN A 436 -12.57 -1.67 -14.76
C GLN A 436 -13.70 -0.90 -15.44
N ASN A 437 -14.95 -1.16 -15.04
CA ASN A 437 -16.12 -0.46 -15.57
C ASN A 437 -16.13 1.02 -15.20
N ARG A 438 -15.59 1.39 -14.02
CA ARG A 438 -15.37 2.81 -13.69
C ARG A 438 -14.34 3.44 -14.63
N LEU A 439 -13.20 2.78 -14.85
CA LEU A 439 -12.16 3.31 -15.72
C LEU A 439 -12.68 3.51 -17.15
N GLN A 440 -13.42 2.55 -17.70
CA GLN A 440 -14.04 2.68 -19.02
C GLN A 440 -14.94 3.92 -19.12
N ARG A 441 -15.82 4.14 -18.12
CA ARG A 441 -16.69 5.33 -18.07
C ARG A 441 -15.93 6.65 -17.91
N LEU A 442 -14.76 6.64 -17.27
CA LEU A 442 -13.93 7.84 -17.13
C LEU A 442 -13.17 8.18 -18.41
N LEU A 443 -12.78 7.16 -19.19
CA LEU A 443 -12.07 7.35 -20.46
C LEU A 443 -13.01 7.65 -21.63
N HIS A 444 -14.26 7.20 -21.53
CA HIS A 444 -15.30 7.41 -22.54
C HIS A 444 -16.55 7.99 -21.85
N PRO A 445 -16.50 9.27 -21.44
CA PRO A 445 -17.70 9.97 -20.98
C PRO A 445 -18.64 10.12 -22.18
N HIS A 446 -19.79 9.44 -22.11
CA HIS A 446 -20.88 9.61 -23.06
C HIS A 446 -21.50 10.98 -22.93
#